data_AF-A0A226QL36-F1
#
_entry.id   AF-A0A226QL36-F1
#
_cell.length_a   1.000
_cell.length_b   1.000
_cell.length_c   1.000
_cell.angle_alpha   90.00
_cell.angle_beta   90.00
_cell.angle_gamma   90.00
#
_symmetry.space_group_name_H-M   'P 1'
#
loop_
_entity.id
_entity.type
_entity.pdbx_description
1 polymer ?
#
loop_
_entity_poly.entity_id
_entity_poly.type
_entity_poly.pdbx_seq_one_letter_code
_entity_poly.pdbx_strand_id
1 'polypeptide(L)'
;MKKMWDEEFVYECLASAAIPSRRFGPAVAATASSRVLQRVSGISEPPTLFDELEEWAMNEQEIREALEEWEKLSVSPENRYAYEMRLKWLRDQLSNLLGERRAGLEEGLKKGRAEGLKKGREEGRKEGVRQVALEMLRAGLDLEMIMSVTKLSREELNELAKKTLDD
;
A
#
# COMPACT_ATOMS: atom_id res chain seq x y z
N MET A 1 -19.46 16.85 -65.29
CA MET A 1 -18.23 17.32 -65.95
C MET A 1 -17.26 17.81 -64.87
N LYS A 2 -16.31 16.97 -64.45
CA LYS A 2 -15.17 17.42 -63.63
C LYS A 2 -14.22 18.16 -64.57
N LYS A 3 -14.11 19.48 -64.46
CA LYS A 3 -12.87 20.15 -64.89
C LYS A 3 -11.96 20.18 -63.68
N MET A 4 -11.19 19.09 -63.62
CA MET A 4 -10.02 18.92 -62.77
C MET A 4 -9.05 20.01 -63.19
N TRP A 5 -8.95 21.06 -62.39
CA TRP A 5 -7.81 21.96 -62.47
C TRP A 5 -6.75 21.27 -61.63
N ASP A 6 -5.73 20.73 -62.30
CA ASP A 6 -4.63 20.04 -61.64
C ASP A 6 -4.04 20.94 -60.56
N GLU A 7 -3.75 20.38 -59.38
CA GLU A 7 -3.24 21.14 -58.23
C GLU A 7 -1.96 21.91 -58.56
N GLU A 8 -1.17 21.42 -59.53
CA GLU A 8 0.00 22.12 -60.07
C GLU A 8 -0.34 23.46 -60.72
N PHE A 9 -1.46 23.58 -61.43
CA PHE A 9 -1.87 24.83 -62.11
C PHE A 9 -2.28 25.92 -61.11
N VAL A 10 -2.89 25.51 -59.99
CA VAL A 10 -3.30 26.43 -58.91
C VAL A 10 -2.08 26.90 -58.10
N TYR A 11 -1.11 26.00 -57.87
CA TYR A 11 0.14 26.36 -57.20
C TYR A 11 1.04 27.27 -58.05
N GLU A 12 1.14 27.07 -59.37
CA GLU A 12 1.89 27.96 -60.26
C GLU A 12 1.30 29.38 -60.30
N CYS A 13 -0.04 29.50 -60.32
CA CYS A 13 -0.71 30.81 -60.32
C CYS A 13 -0.48 31.58 -59.00
N LEU A 14 -0.44 30.88 -57.86
CA LEU A 14 -0.18 31.50 -56.55
C LEU A 14 1.30 31.82 -56.34
N ALA A 15 2.21 31.02 -56.89
CA ALA A 15 3.65 31.30 -56.86
C ALA A 15 4.05 32.52 -57.71
N SER A 16 3.37 32.74 -58.84
CA SER A 16 3.58 33.90 -59.73
C SER A 16 3.10 35.23 -59.13
N ALA A 17 2.06 35.21 -58.28
CA ALA A 17 1.52 36.40 -57.63
C ALA A 17 2.27 36.82 -56.35
N ALA A 18 3.19 35.98 -55.86
CA ALA A 18 3.96 36.26 -54.65
C ALA A 18 5.17 37.15 -54.98
N ILE A 19 5.03 38.47 -54.76
CA ILE A 19 6.18 39.36 -54.60
C ILE A 19 7.08 38.73 -53.52
N PRO A 20 8.36 38.39 -53.80
CA PRO A 20 9.20 37.69 -52.85
C PRO A 20 9.65 38.66 -51.76
N SER A 21 8.79 38.91 -50.78
CA SER A 21 9.18 39.62 -49.57
C SER A 21 9.97 38.64 -48.69
N ARG A 22 11.28 38.85 -48.60
CA ARG A 22 12.26 38.07 -47.83
C ARG A 22 12.03 38.06 -46.29
N ARG A 23 10.82 38.34 -45.80
CA ARG A 23 10.59 38.67 -44.39
C ARG A 23 9.85 37.62 -43.57
N PHE A 24 9.23 36.61 -44.18
CA PHE A 24 8.53 35.57 -43.44
C PHE A 24 8.88 34.18 -44.00
N GLY A 25 9.33 33.29 -43.13
CA GLY A 25 9.68 31.91 -43.47
C GLY A 25 8.44 31.05 -43.81
N PRO A 26 8.64 29.84 -44.38
CA PRO A 26 7.59 29.01 -44.97
C PRO A 26 6.47 28.59 -43.99
N ALA A 27 6.73 28.63 -42.68
CA ALA A 27 5.78 28.20 -41.66
C ALA A 27 4.55 29.13 -41.48
N VAL A 28 4.70 30.43 -41.78
CA VAL A 28 3.62 31.42 -41.53
C VAL A 28 2.64 31.48 -42.71
N ALA A 29 3.09 31.12 -43.91
CA ALA A 29 2.22 31.01 -45.09
C ALA A 29 1.29 29.78 -45.01
N ALA A 30 1.77 28.67 -44.44
CA ALA A 30 1.00 27.44 -44.28
C ALA A 30 -0.19 27.61 -43.30
N THR A 31 -0.05 28.45 -42.28
CA THR A 31 -1.08 28.68 -41.26
C THR A 31 -2.23 29.56 -41.74
N ALA A 32 -1.96 30.53 -42.62
CA ALA A 32 -3.03 31.34 -43.23
C ALA A 32 -3.88 30.53 -44.21
N SER A 33 -3.28 29.57 -44.92
CA SER A 33 -3.98 28.68 -45.87
C SER A 33 -4.97 27.75 -45.17
N SER A 34 -4.61 27.27 -43.97
CA SER A 34 -5.47 26.40 -43.15
C SER A 34 -6.80 27.07 -42.76
N ARG A 35 -6.76 28.34 -42.35
CA ARG A 35 -7.96 29.07 -41.89
C ARG A 35 -8.97 29.35 -43.00
N VAL A 36 -8.48 29.64 -44.21
CA VAL A 36 -9.35 29.88 -45.38
C VAL A 36 -9.95 28.57 -45.88
N LEU A 37 -9.18 27.47 -45.86
CA LEU A 37 -9.67 26.12 -46.18
C LEU A 37 -10.71 25.62 -45.17
N GLN A 38 -10.55 25.93 -43.88
CA GLN A 38 -11.50 25.54 -42.83
C GLN A 38 -12.86 26.26 -42.93
N ARG A 39 -12.90 27.49 -43.46
CA ARG A 39 -14.16 28.25 -43.64
C ARG A 39 -15.01 27.71 -44.81
N VAL A 40 -14.38 27.04 -45.78
CA VAL A 40 -15.04 26.54 -46.99
C VAL A 40 -15.58 25.11 -46.81
N SER A 41 -15.04 24.33 -45.86
CA SER A 41 -15.38 22.92 -45.69
C SER A 41 -16.56 22.63 -44.75
N GLY A 42 -17.05 23.61 -43.98
CA GLY A 42 -18.22 23.44 -43.11
C GLY A 42 -18.05 22.42 -41.97
N ILE A 43 -16.81 22.04 -41.65
CA ILE A 43 -16.52 21.10 -40.56
C ILE A 43 -16.39 21.94 -39.28
N SER A 44 -17.40 21.91 -38.40
CA SER A 44 -17.25 22.42 -37.04
C SER A 44 -16.27 21.51 -36.28
N GLU A 45 -15.29 22.10 -35.60
CA GLU A 45 -14.38 21.35 -34.71
C GLU A 45 -15.20 20.62 -33.62
N PRO A 46 -14.76 19.43 -33.15
CA PRO A 46 -15.41 18.74 -32.04
C PRO A 46 -15.37 19.62 -30.78
N PRO A 47 -16.38 19.54 -29.90
CA PRO A 47 -16.41 20.34 -28.68
C PRO A 47 -15.13 20.11 -27.88
N THR A 48 -14.59 21.20 -27.35
CA THR A 48 -13.40 21.17 -26.52
C THR A 48 -13.76 20.68 -25.12
N LEU A 49 -12.77 20.23 -24.34
CA LEU A 49 -12.93 19.90 -22.93
C LEU A 49 -13.60 21.04 -22.13
N PHE A 50 -13.41 22.29 -22.56
CA PHE A 50 -14.04 23.45 -21.95
C PHE A 50 -15.54 23.55 -22.26
N ASP A 51 -15.96 23.20 -23.48
CA ASP A 51 -17.38 23.18 -23.87
C ASP A 51 -18.15 22.08 -23.10
N GLU A 52 -17.51 20.92 -22.86
CA GLU A 52 -18.06 19.84 -22.03
C GLU A 52 -18.13 20.21 -20.53
N LEU A 53 -17.11 20.92 -20.03
CA LEU A 53 -17.08 21.42 -18.65
C LEU A 53 -18.13 22.53 -18.43
N GLU A 54 -18.41 23.34 -19.45
CA GLU A 54 -19.43 24.39 -19.41
C GLU A 54 -20.85 23.80 -19.45
N GLU A 55 -21.05 22.69 -20.16
CA GLU A 55 -22.30 21.91 -20.15
C GLU A 55 -22.53 21.18 -18.80
N TRP A 56 -21.48 20.71 -18.12
CA TRP A 56 -21.58 20.19 -16.75
C TRP A 56 -21.76 21.28 -15.69
N ALA A 57 -21.30 22.50 -15.98
CA ALA A 57 -21.50 23.67 -15.13
C ALA A 57 -22.91 24.28 -15.28
N MET A 58 -23.69 23.90 -16.30
CA MET A 58 -25.10 24.24 -16.43
C MET A 58 -25.97 23.02 -16.12
N ASN A 59 -26.77 23.00 -15.06
CA ASN A 59 -27.44 24.13 -14.46
C ASN A 59 -26.71 24.67 -13.22
N GLU A 60 -26.20 25.89 -13.31
CA GLU A 60 -25.72 26.67 -12.15
C GLU A 60 -26.78 26.68 -11.02
N GLN A 61 -28.06 26.65 -11.41
CA GLN A 61 -29.21 26.47 -10.54
C GLN A 61 -29.21 25.12 -9.80
N GLU A 62 -29.01 23.99 -10.48
CA GLU A 62 -28.97 22.65 -9.87
C GLU A 62 -27.73 22.47 -9.00
N ILE A 63 -26.60 23.03 -9.42
CA ILE A 63 -25.38 23.05 -8.61
C ILE A 63 -25.60 23.88 -7.34
N ARG A 64 -26.24 25.05 -7.44
CA ARG A 64 -26.60 25.88 -6.28
C ARG A 64 -27.62 25.18 -5.38
N GLU A 65 -28.65 24.56 -5.93
CA GLU A 65 -29.65 23.80 -5.17
C GLU A 65 -29.02 22.61 -4.45
N ALA A 66 -28.13 21.87 -5.12
CA ALA A 66 -27.36 20.79 -4.50
C ALA A 66 -26.44 21.29 -3.39
N LEU A 67 -25.80 22.45 -3.57
CA LEU A 67 -24.95 23.08 -2.55
C LEU A 67 -25.76 23.61 -1.37
N GLU A 68 -26.91 24.25 -1.60
CA GLU A 68 -27.81 24.71 -0.55
C GLU A 68 -28.42 23.55 0.24
N GLU A 69 -28.80 22.47 -0.44
CA GLU A 69 -29.31 21.26 0.23
C GLU A 69 -28.20 20.55 1.01
N TRP A 70 -26.99 20.47 0.46
CA TRP A 70 -25.82 19.98 1.18
C TRP A 70 -25.47 20.85 2.39
N GLU A 71 -25.57 22.17 2.26
CA GLU A 71 -25.38 23.10 3.37
C GLU A 71 -26.48 22.91 4.43
N LYS A 72 -27.75 22.80 4.06
CA LYS A 72 -28.84 22.48 5.00
C LYS A 72 -28.62 21.14 5.70
N LEU A 73 -28.21 20.11 4.97
CA LEU A 73 -27.93 18.79 5.55
C LEU A 73 -26.71 18.80 6.48
N SER A 74 -25.69 19.60 6.20
CA SER A 74 -24.48 19.71 7.02
C SER A 74 -24.61 20.69 8.19
N VAL A 75 -25.51 21.66 8.06
CA VAL A 75 -25.83 22.67 9.08
C VAL A 75 -26.96 22.20 10.00
N SER A 76 -27.82 21.26 9.59
CA SER A 76 -28.91 20.79 10.46
C SER A 76 -28.35 20.20 11.77
N PRO A 77 -28.81 20.68 12.94
CA PRO A 77 -28.36 20.16 14.23
C PRO A 77 -28.57 18.65 14.38
N GLU A 78 -29.66 18.13 13.83
CA GLU A 78 -30.02 16.71 13.89
C GLU A 78 -29.03 15.83 13.10
N ASN A 79 -28.64 16.26 11.89
CA ASN A 79 -27.69 15.51 11.07
C ASN A 79 -26.28 15.57 11.67
N ARG A 80 -25.89 16.74 12.19
CA ARG A 80 -24.63 16.90 12.91
C ARG A 80 -24.56 15.97 14.11
N TYR A 81 -25.63 15.92 14.91
CA TYR A 81 -25.71 15.03 16.06
C TYR A 81 -25.65 13.56 15.65
N ALA A 82 -26.40 13.14 14.63
CA ALA A 82 -26.35 11.76 14.13
C ALA A 82 -24.95 11.37 13.63
N TYR A 83 -24.29 12.28 12.92
CA TYR A 83 -22.91 12.10 12.45
C TYR A 83 -21.91 12.01 13.61
N GLU A 84 -21.98 12.91 14.59
CA GLU A 84 -21.12 12.91 15.77
C GLU A 84 -21.30 11.64 16.60
N MET A 85 -22.54 11.19 16.79
CA MET A 85 -22.83 9.94 17.49
C MET A 85 -22.28 8.73 16.74
N ARG A 86 -22.36 8.73 15.40
CA ARG A 86 -21.73 7.68 14.59
C ARG A 86 -20.21 7.69 14.72
N LEU A 87 -19.58 8.87 14.68
CA LEU A 87 -18.13 9.01 14.89
C LEU A 87 -17.72 8.55 16.29
N LYS A 88 -18.49 8.92 17.31
CA LYS A 88 -18.27 8.46 18.69
C LYS A 88 -18.33 6.94 18.76
N TRP A 89 -19.38 6.32 18.21
CA TRP A 89 -19.50 4.86 18.19
C TRP A 89 -18.31 4.20 17.47
N LEU A 90 -17.88 4.72 16.32
CA LEU A 90 -16.71 4.21 15.60
C LEU A 90 -15.41 4.33 16.43
N ARG A 91 -15.22 5.43 17.15
CA ARG A 91 -14.07 5.63 18.05
C ARG A 91 -14.10 4.68 19.24
N ASP A 92 -15.28 4.46 19.81
CA ASP A 92 -15.46 3.50 20.92
C ASP A 92 -15.12 2.07 20.44
N GLN A 93 -15.63 1.67 19.27
CA GLN A 93 -15.29 0.37 18.65
C GLN A 93 -13.79 0.23 18.39
N LEU A 94 -13.16 1.26 17.82
CA LEU A 94 -11.72 1.27 17.56
C LEU A 94 -10.92 1.15 18.87
N SER A 95 -11.33 1.89 19.90
CA SER A 95 -10.69 1.87 21.21
C SER A 95 -10.79 0.49 21.87
N ASN A 96 -11.95 -0.16 21.76
CA ASN A 96 -12.14 -1.52 22.25
C ASN A 96 -11.23 -2.51 21.52
N LEU A 97 -11.23 -2.52 20.19
CA LEU A 97 -10.36 -3.41 19.39
C LEU A 97 -8.87 -3.23 19.71
N LEU A 98 -8.42 -1.98 19.88
CA LEU A 98 -7.04 -1.69 20.29
C LEU A 98 -6.76 -2.10 21.74
N GLY A 99 -7.74 -2.01 22.63
CA GLY A 99 -7.68 -2.52 24.00
C GLY A 99 -7.47 -4.03 24.02
N GLU A 100 -8.35 -4.78 23.35
CA GLU A 100 -8.28 -6.25 23.25
C GLU A 100 -6.97 -6.71 22.62
N ARG A 101 -6.51 -6.06 21.54
CA ARG A 101 -5.24 -6.39 20.91
C ARG A 101 -4.05 -6.20 21.87
N ARG A 102 -4.05 -5.12 22.65
CA ARG A 102 -2.99 -4.86 23.65
C ARG A 102 -3.03 -5.91 24.76
N ALA A 103 -4.22 -6.21 25.30
CA ALA A 103 -4.39 -7.22 26.33
C ALA A 103 -3.94 -8.61 25.86
N GLY A 104 -4.33 -9.03 24.65
CA GLY A 104 -3.91 -10.30 24.07
C GLY A 104 -2.39 -10.40 23.85
N LEU A 105 -1.74 -9.32 23.41
CA LEU A 105 -0.28 -9.27 23.28
C LEU A 105 0.42 -9.36 24.63
N GLU A 106 -0.05 -8.62 25.63
CA GLU A 106 0.52 -8.65 26.98
C GLU A 106 0.37 -10.03 27.62
N GLU A 107 -0.81 -10.65 27.51
CA GLU A 107 -1.05 -12.00 28.02
C GLU A 107 -0.17 -13.03 27.29
N GLY A 108 -0.06 -12.93 25.97
CA GLY A 108 0.81 -13.79 25.17
C GLY A 108 2.28 -13.69 25.58
N LEU A 109 2.79 -12.48 25.77
CA LEU A 109 4.16 -12.25 26.25
C LEU A 109 4.38 -12.78 27.67
N LYS A 110 3.41 -12.58 28.57
CA LYS A 110 3.49 -13.05 29.95
C LYS A 110 3.50 -14.59 30.02
N LYS A 111 2.60 -15.24 29.27
CA LYS A 111 2.55 -16.71 29.17
C LYS A 111 3.83 -17.25 28.54
N GLY A 112 4.25 -16.70 27.41
CA GLY A 112 5.48 -17.12 26.72
C GLY A 112 6.72 -17.00 27.59
N ARG A 113 6.87 -15.90 28.34
CA ARG A 113 7.98 -15.72 29.28
C ARG A 113 7.91 -16.73 30.44
N ALA A 114 6.74 -16.96 31.01
CA ALA A 114 6.58 -17.89 32.13
C ALA A 114 6.88 -19.34 31.71
N GLU A 115 6.35 -19.77 30.55
CA GLU A 115 6.61 -21.09 30.00
C GLU A 115 8.08 -21.26 29.61
N GLY A 116 8.67 -20.27 28.94
CA GLY A 116 10.09 -20.27 28.58
C GLY A 116 10.99 -20.37 29.80
N LEU A 117 10.72 -19.61 30.86
CA LEU A 117 11.48 -19.67 32.11
C LEU A 117 11.35 -21.04 32.80
N LYS A 118 10.14 -21.63 32.81
CA LYS A 118 9.90 -22.94 33.40
C LYS A 118 10.64 -24.05 32.65
N LYS A 119 10.53 -24.07 31.32
CA LYS A 119 11.22 -25.04 30.46
C LYS A 119 12.73 -24.90 30.58
N GLY A 120 13.26 -23.68 30.43
CA GLY A 120 14.70 -23.42 30.54
C GLY A 120 15.28 -23.79 31.91
N ARG A 121 14.52 -23.58 33.01
CA ARG A 121 14.96 -24.01 34.35
C ARG A 121 14.96 -25.53 34.50
N GLU A 122 13.97 -26.23 33.93
CA GLU A 122 13.91 -27.68 33.97
C GLU A 122 15.01 -28.33 33.12
N GLU A 123 15.20 -27.85 31.89
CA GLU A 123 16.24 -28.29 30.97
C GLU A 123 17.63 -28.01 31.57
N GLY A 124 17.89 -26.78 32.03
CA GLY A 124 19.16 -26.43 32.66
C GLY A 124 19.45 -27.26 33.93
N ARG A 125 18.42 -27.62 34.71
CA ARG A 125 18.61 -28.54 35.85
C ARG A 125 18.97 -29.95 35.39
N LYS A 126 18.31 -30.48 34.35
CA LYS A 126 18.63 -31.80 33.80
C LYS A 126 20.03 -31.84 33.21
N GLU A 127 20.39 -30.83 32.43
CA GLU A 127 21.74 -30.68 31.85
C GLU A 127 22.80 -30.55 32.94
N GLY A 128 22.57 -29.72 33.96
CA GLY A 128 23.50 -29.59 35.10
C GLY A 128 23.70 -30.90 35.85
N VAL A 129 22.63 -31.67 36.10
CA VAL A 129 22.75 -33.00 36.73
C VAL A 129 23.55 -33.96 35.84
N ARG A 130 23.31 -33.95 34.52
CA ARG A 130 24.06 -34.78 33.57
C ARG A 130 25.53 -34.38 33.50
N GLN A 131 25.84 -33.08 33.54
CA GLN A 131 27.22 -32.59 33.53
C GLN A 131 27.95 -33.00 34.81
N VAL A 132 27.31 -32.88 35.98
CA VAL A 132 27.88 -33.37 37.25
C VAL A 132 28.12 -34.88 37.19
N ALA A 133 27.17 -35.66 36.66
CA ALA A 133 27.34 -37.11 36.49
C ALA A 133 28.52 -37.46 35.58
N LEU A 134 28.71 -36.72 34.49
CA LEU A 134 29.82 -36.88 33.56
C LEU A 134 31.18 -36.63 34.23
N GLU A 135 31.29 -35.56 35.02
CA GLU A 135 32.51 -35.27 35.78
C GLU A 135 32.78 -36.31 36.87
N MET A 136 31.73 -36.86 37.51
CA MET A 136 31.87 -37.97 38.45
C MET A 136 32.37 -39.25 37.78
N LEU A 137 31.89 -39.56 36.57
CA LEU A 137 32.36 -40.70 35.77
C LEU A 137 33.83 -40.52 35.37
N ARG A 138 34.23 -39.32 34.94
CA ARG A 138 35.63 -38.97 34.63
C ARG A 138 36.55 -39.10 35.84
N ALA A 139 36.05 -38.79 37.04
CA ALA A 139 36.76 -38.97 38.29
C ALA A 139 36.89 -40.44 38.73
N GLY A 140 36.29 -41.39 38.01
CA GLY A 140 36.36 -42.82 38.31
C GLY A 140 35.51 -43.25 39.51
N LEU A 141 34.46 -42.49 39.84
CA LEU A 141 33.53 -42.87 40.90
C LEU A 141 32.65 -44.05 40.47
N ASP A 142 32.24 -44.87 41.45
CA ASP A 142 31.41 -46.04 41.21
C ASP A 142 30.01 -45.69 40.69
N LEU A 143 29.49 -46.49 39.76
CA LEU A 143 28.22 -46.26 39.08
C LEU A 143 27.04 -46.25 40.04
N GLU A 144 27.01 -47.14 41.04
CA GLU A 144 25.92 -47.19 42.02
C GLU A 144 25.89 -45.93 42.88
N MET A 145 27.07 -45.41 43.24
CA MET A 145 27.18 -44.14 43.97
C MET A 145 26.64 -42.96 43.13
N ILE A 146 27.01 -42.88 41.86
CA ILE A 146 26.54 -41.80 40.95
C ILE A 146 25.01 -41.88 40.77
N MET A 147 24.45 -43.09 40.60
CA MET A 147 23.01 -43.30 40.51
C MET A 147 22.28 -42.80 41.77
N SER A 148 22.82 -43.10 42.96
CA SER A 148 22.21 -42.67 44.21
C SER A 148 22.18 -41.15 44.40
N VAL A 149 23.22 -40.45 43.96
CA VAL A 149 23.38 -39.00 44.13
C VAL A 149 22.63 -38.21 43.05
N THR A 150 22.78 -38.61 41.79
CA THR A 150 22.22 -37.87 40.64
C THR A 150 20.80 -38.29 40.29
N LYS A 151 20.35 -39.46 40.80
CA LYS A 151 19.05 -40.09 40.51
C LYS A 151 18.81 -40.37 39.02
N LEU A 152 19.89 -40.45 38.23
CA LEU A 152 19.84 -40.87 36.84
C LEU A 152 19.67 -42.38 36.75
N SER A 153 19.01 -42.85 35.69
CA SER A 153 18.90 -44.29 35.43
C SER A 153 20.24 -44.88 34.97
N ARG A 154 20.38 -46.20 35.12
CA ARG A 154 21.56 -46.92 34.60
C ARG A 154 21.73 -46.74 33.09
N GLU A 155 20.61 -46.66 32.37
CA GLU A 155 20.61 -46.45 30.92
C GLU A 155 21.15 -45.06 30.56
N GLU A 156 20.69 -44.01 31.24
CA GLU A 156 21.15 -42.63 31.02
C GLU A 156 22.65 -42.48 31.33
N LEU A 157 23.14 -43.12 32.39
CA LEU A 157 24.58 -43.10 32.72
C LEU A 157 25.42 -43.86 31.69
N ASN A 158 24.93 -44.99 31.18
CA ASN A 158 25.62 -45.73 30.13
C ASN A 158 25.69 -44.93 28.82
N GLU A 159 24.64 -44.16 28.48
CA GLU A 159 24.69 -43.24 27.34
C GLU A 159 25.70 -42.12 27.54
N LEU A 160 25.77 -41.53 28.75
CA LEU A 160 26.78 -40.51 29.08
C LEU A 160 28.20 -41.09 29.03
N ALA A 161 28.39 -42.33 29.50
CA ALA A 161 29.68 -43.02 29.46
C ALA A 161 30.14 -43.33 28.03
N LYS A 162 29.22 -43.63 27.11
CA LYS A 162 29.55 -43.77 25.68
C LYS A 162 30.05 -42.47 25.09
N LYS A 163 29.38 -41.35 25.39
CA LYS A 163 29.83 -40.02 24.95
C LYS A 163 31.24 -39.68 25.44
N THR A 164 31.62 -40.07 26.67
CA THR A 164 32.99 -39.84 27.15
C THR A 164 34.06 -40.71 26.48
N LEU A 165 33.68 -41.76 25.74
CA LEU A 165 34.60 -42.60 24.97
C LEU A 165 34.78 -42.11 23.53
N ASP A 166 33.85 -41.28 23.03
CA ASP A 166 33.85 -40.73 21.67
C ASP A 166 34.51 -39.33 21.58
N ASP A 167 34.78 -38.66 22.72
CA ASP A 167 35.51 -37.38 22.86
C ASP A 167 36.99 -37.60 23.23
#